data_AF-A0A9Q0RR83-F1
#
_entry.id   AF-A0A9Q0RR83-F1
#
_cell.length_a   1.000
_cell.length_b   1.000
_cell.length_c   1.000
_cell.angle_alpha   90.00
_cell.angle_beta   90.00
_cell.angle_gamma   90.00
#
_symmetry.space_group_name_H-M   'P 1'
#
loop_
_entity.id
_entity.type
_entity.pdbx_description
1 polymer ?
#
loop_
_entity_poly.entity_id
_entity_poly.type
_entity_poly.pdbx_seq_one_letter_code
_entity_poly.pdbx_strand_id
1 'polypeptide(L)'
;MINAKQMDTSALAWHAYVWVNCEYFIVNYLAFQCLQTGIFFIMFTTILTIINAGHVNETNRTIWKLIGKCRANNSMLPSIPLSCRMIIANQLREHNRITCIVIASSRELFGYINYIFLLTNIPINIIILRRNLFEKQILQDQILLWIIAFTQFLVSLIVFIPPSWCTKVYHSPAKFIPILQPMLRGPSFWIRYKMKYEDLYHRLIDNGPKLALTIGPMRAITYMTSFEV
;
A
#
# COMPACT_ATOMS: atom_id res chain seq x y z
N MET A 1 53.13 12.20 46.36
CA MET A 1 52.54 11.11 45.56
C MET A 1 51.04 11.33 45.51
N ILE A 2 50.57 12.00 44.45
CA ILE A 2 49.13 12.17 44.19
C ILE A 2 48.65 10.85 43.57
N ASN A 3 47.62 10.26 44.18
CA ASN A 3 47.07 8.96 43.79
C ASN A 3 46.58 8.99 42.33
N ALA A 4 47.30 8.33 41.43
CA ALA A 4 46.91 8.12 40.03
C ALA A 4 45.56 7.37 39.87
N LYS A 5 45.05 6.75 40.94
CA LYS A 5 43.77 6.02 40.94
C LYS A 5 42.51 6.91 40.92
N GLN A 6 42.65 8.23 41.10
CA GLN A 6 41.51 9.15 41.18
C GLN A 6 41.27 9.92 39.87
N MET A 7 42.16 9.78 38.86
CA MET A 7 42.03 10.40 37.54
C MET A 7 41.37 9.48 36.49
N ASP A 8 41.34 8.16 36.68
CA ASP A 8 40.74 7.24 35.69
C ASP A 8 39.20 7.25 35.70
N THR A 9 38.58 7.63 36.80
CA THR A 9 37.10 7.67 36.89
C THR A 9 36.50 8.89 36.19
N SER A 10 37.24 9.99 36.05
CA SER A 10 36.75 11.20 35.38
C SER A 10 36.75 11.04 33.86
N ALA A 11 37.80 10.46 33.27
CA ALA A 11 37.87 10.22 31.83
C ALA A 11 36.81 9.20 31.36
N LEU A 12 36.59 8.13 32.15
CA LEU A 12 35.59 7.12 31.85
C LEU A 12 34.16 7.66 31.98
N ALA A 13 33.89 8.49 33.00
CA ALA A 13 32.61 9.17 33.17
C ALA A 13 32.35 10.20 32.05
N TRP A 14 33.40 10.91 31.61
CA TRP A 14 33.31 11.87 30.51
C TRP A 14 33.04 11.16 29.17
N HIS A 15 33.73 10.05 28.91
CA HIS A 15 33.48 9.20 27.74
C HIS A 15 32.05 8.63 27.75
N ALA A 16 31.57 8.14 28.90
CA ALA A 16 30.20 7.66 29.03
C ALA A 16 29.17 8.78 28.78
N TYR A 17 29.40 9.98 29.31
CA TYR A 17 28.53 11.14 29.11
C TYR A 17 28.48 11.57 27.63
N VAL A 18 29.63 11.68 26.96
CA VAL A 18 29.67 12.00 25.53
C VAL A 18 28.96 10.94 24.71
N TRP A 19 29.18 9.66 25.02
CA TRP A 19 28.56 8.55 24.30
C TRP A 19 27.03 8.57 24.44
N VAL A 20 26.49 8.79 25.63
CA VAL A 20 25.04 8.90 25.87
C VAL A 20 24.45 10.09 25.11
N ASN A 21 25.12 11.24 25.08
CA ASN A 21 24.64 12.40 24.32
C ASN A 21 24.69 12.17 22.80
N CYS A 22 25.74 11.51 22.29
CA CYS A 22 25.84 11.11 20.89
C CYS A 22 24.72 10.12 20.52
N GLU A 23 24.46 9.11 21.35
CA GLU A 23 23.35 8.17 21.14
C GLU A 23 22.01 8.90 21.12
N TYR A 24 21.76 9.80 22.09
CA TYR A 24 20.52 10.57 22.15
C TYR A 24 20.33 11.45 20.91
N PHE A 25 21.39 12.13 20.45
CA PHE A 25 21.36 12.94 19.24
C PHE A 25 21.05 12.09 18.00
N ILE A 26 21.70 10.93 17.87
CA ILE A 26 21.48 9.99 16.76
C ILE A 26 20.03 9.49 16.76
N VAL A 27 19.50 9.08 17.92
CA VAL A 27 18.12 8.59 18.05
C VAL A 27 17.10 9.67 17.68
N ASN A 28 17.28 10.91 18.17
CA ASN A 28 16.38 12.01 17.83
C ASN A 28 16.45 12.38 16.34
N TYR A 29 17.65 12.41 15.78
CA TYR A 29 17.83 12.67 14.35
C TYR A 29 17.16 11.59 13.49
N LEU A 30 17.35 10.30 13.83
CA LEU A 30 16.72 9.19 13.14
C LEU A 30 15.20 9.20 13.28
N ALA A 31 14.67 9.53 14.47
CA ALA A 31 13.23 9.67 14.70
C ALA A 31 12.63 10.80 13.84
N PHE A 32 13.31 11.95 13.77
CA PHE A 32 12.87 13.07 12.93
C PHE A 32 12.88 12.71 11.45
N GLN A 33 13.94 12.05 10.97
CA GLN A 33 14.02 11.56 9.59
C GLN A 33 12.94 10.52 9.27
N CYS A 34 12.66 9.59 10.19
CA CYS A 34 11.58 8.62 10.05
C CYS A 34 10.20 9.28 9.96
N LEU A 35 9.97 10.34 10.73
CA LEU A 35 8.72 11.08 10.72
C LEU A 35 8.56 11.88 9.42
N GLN A 36 9.61 12.58 8.99
CA GLN A 36 9.59 13.36 7.73
C GLN A 36 9.35 12.46 6.51
N THR A 37 10.07 11.34 6.43
CA THR A 37 9.88 10.33 5.36
C THR A 37 8.50 9.68 5.45
N GLY A 38 8.03 9.36 6.65
CA GLY A 38 6.69 8.84 6.90
C GLY A 38 5.59 9.77 6.39
N ILE A 39 5.63 11.06 6.72
CA ILE A 39 4.66 12.05 6.24
C ILE A 39 4.65 12.13 4.72
N PHE A 40 5.82 12.18 4.09
CA PHE A 40 5.94 12.20 2.64
C PHE A 40 5.25 10.99 2.00
N PHE A 41 5.50 9.77 2.52
CA PHE A 41 4.87 8.56 2.01
C PHE A 41 3.36 8.54 2.24
N ILE A 42 2.90 8.98 3.41
CA ILE A 42 1.46 9.08 3.71
C ILE A 42 0.76 9.99 2.71
N MET A 43 1.27 11.20 2.45
CA MET A 43 0.66 12.12 1.49
C MET A 43 0.60 11.49 0.10
N PHE A 44 1.71 10.87 -0.33
CA PHE A 44 1.84 10.31 -1.66
C PHE A 44 0.94 9.08 -1.88
N THR A 45 0.91 8.13 -0.94
CA THR A 45 0.03 6.94 -1.04
C THR A 45 -1.44 7.31 -0.97
N THR A 46 -1.80 8.35 -0.19
CA THR A 46 -3.18 8.83 -0.07
C THR A 46 -3.64 9.47 -1.38
N ILE A 47 -2.84 10.38 -1.96
CA ILE A 47 -3.15 11.02 -3.26
C ILE A 47 -3.31 9.97 -4.35
N LEU A 48 -2.34 9.05 -4.45
CA LEU A 48 -2.40 7.96 -5.43
C LEU A 48 -3.69 7.17 -5.27
N THR A 49 -4.00 6.76 -4.04
CA THR A 49 -5.19 5.95 -3.74
C THR A 49 -6.48 6.69 -4.10
N ILE A 50 -6.60 7.98 -3.77
CA ILE A 50 -7.79 8.78 -4.08
C ILE A 50 -8.02 8.85 -5.60
N ILE A 51 -7.00 9.21 -6.37
CA ILE A 51 -7.12 9.38 -7.82
C ILE A 51 -7.47 8.03 -8.46
N ASN A 52 -6.68 7.01 -8.15
CA ASN A 52 -6.76 5.73 -8.81
C ASN A 52 -8.00 4.92 -8.42
N ALA A 53 -8.26 4.78 -7.12
CA ALA A 53 -9.44 4.07 -6.65
C ALA A 53 -10.72 4.85 -6.96
N GLY A 54 -10.66 6.20 -6.95
CA GLY A 54 -11.77 7.07 -7.34
C GLY A 54 -12.23 6.80 -8.77
N HIS A 55 -11.31 6.84 -9.74
CA HIS A 55 -11.64 6.59 -11.15
C HIS A 55 -12.17 5.18 -11.41
N VAL A 56 -11.58 4.15 -10.76
CA VAL A 56 -12.09 2.78 -10.90
C VAL A 56 -13.47 2.62 -10.26
N ASN A 57 -13.72 3.21 -9.10
CA ASN A 57 -15.04 3.16 -8.47
C ASN A 57 -16.11 3.88 -9.29
N GLU A 58 -15.77 5.04 -9.88
CA GLU A 58 -16.69 5.80 -10.72
C GLU A 58 -17.09 5.03 -11.99
N THR A 59 -16.10 4.45 -12.68
CA THR A 59 -16.35 3.62 -13.87
C THR A 59 -17.16 2.37 -13.52
N ASN A 60 -16.84 1.69 -12.41
CA ASN A 60 -17.59 0.53 -11.93
C ASN A 60 -19.02 0.87 -11.50
N ARG A 61 -19.25 2.01 -10.84
CA ARG A 61 -20.58 2.49 -10.46
C ARG A 61 -21.45 2.73 -11.69
N THR A 62 -20.86 3.22 -12.78
CA THR A 62 -21.57 3.43 -14.05
C THR A 62 -22.04 2.10 -14.65
N ILE A 63 -21.21 1.06 -14.61
CA ILE A 63 -21.60 -0.30 -15.04
C ILE A 63 -22.69 -0.89 -14.13
N TRP A 64 -22.57 -0.74 -12.81
CA TRP A 64 -23.61 -1.20 -11.88
C TRP A 64 -24.96 -0.53 -12.11
N LYS A 65 -24.98 0.79 -12.37
CA LYS A 65 -26.19 1.52 -12.74
C LYS A 65 -26.78 0.97 -14.06
N LEU A 66 -25.94 0.66 -15.04
CA LEU A 66 -26.38 0.08 -16.31
C LEU A 66 -27.01 -1.30 -16.11
N ILE A 67 -26.35 -2.18 -15.35
CA ILE A 67 -26.86 -3.52 -15.01
C ILE A 67 -28.20 -3.41 -14.28
N GLY A 68 -28.30 -2.50 -13.30
CA GLY A 68 -29.53 -2.25 -12.56
C GLY A 68 -30.69 -1.79 -13.45
N LYS A 69 -30.44 -0.85 -14.38
CA LYS A 69 -31.44 -0.41 -15.37
C LYS A 69 -31.89 -1.55 -16.28
N CYS A 70 -30.96 -2.37 -16.76
CA CYS A 70 -31.28 -3.51 -17.62
C CYS A 70 -32.10 -4.57 -16.88
N ARG A 71 -31.82 -4.80 -15.60
CA ARG A 71 -32.57 -5.73 -14.75
C ARG A 71 -33.97 -5.21 -14.40
N ALA A 72 -34.13 -3.90 -14.15
CA ALA A 72 -35.42 -3.29 -13.82
C ALA A 72 -36.42 -3.31 -14.99
N ASN A 73 -35.93 -3.38 -16.24
CA ASN A 73 -36.78 -3.42 -17.43
C ASN A 73 -37.52 -4.75 -17.67
N ASN A 74 -37.50 -5.71 -16.73
CA ASN A 74 -38.30 -6.94 -16.72
C ASN A 74 -38.36 -7.73 -18.05
N SER A 75 -37.31 -7.64 -18.87
CA SER A 75 -37.19 -8.50 -20.04
C SER A 75 -36.72 -9.88 -19.57
N MET A 76 -37.39 -10.92 -20.06
CA MET A 76 -37.14 -12.35 -19.72
C MET A 76 -35.66 -12.75 -19.91
N LEU A 77 -34.93 -12.00 -20.76
CA LEU A 77 -33.49 -12.04 -20.93
C LEU A 77 -32.96 -10.59 -20.97
N PRO A 78 -32.39 -10.06 -19.87
CA PRO A 78 -31.90 -8.70 -19.85
C PRO A 78 -30.69 -8.58 -20.79
N SER A 79 -30.89 -7.90 -21.91
CA SER A 79 -29.87 -7.63 -22.91
C SER A 79 -29.45 -6.17 -22.83
N ILE A 80 -28.15 -5.91 -22.97
CA ILE A 80 -27.64 -4.54 -22.95
C ILE A 80 -27.85 -3.92 -24.34
N PRO A 81 -28.50 -2.74 -24.43
CA PRO A 81 -28.69 -2.05 -25.69
C PRO A 81 -27.35 -1.73 -26.38
N LEU A 82 -27.34 -1.77 -27.71
CA LEU A 82 -26.17 -1.37 -28.53
C LEU A 82 -25.70 0.06 -28.22
N SER A 83 -26.60 0.96 -27.84
CA SER A 83 -26.27 2.34 -27.43
C SER A 83 -25.36 2.41 -26.20
N CYS A 84 -25.39 1.40 -25.32
CA CYS A 84 -24.55 1.34 -24.12
C CYS A 84 -23.16 0.74 -24.39
N ARG A 85 -22.86 0.34 -25.63
CA ARG A 85 -21.57 -0.22 -26.06
C ARG A 85 -20.40 0.70 -25.75
N MET A 86 -20.54 2.00 -25.99
CA MET A 86 -19.47 2.96 -25.72
C MET A 86 -19.13 3.03 -24.23
N ILE A 87 -20.11 2.86 -23.35
CA ILE A 87 -19.90 2.88 -21.89
C ILE A 87 -19.04 1.69 -21.47
N ILE A 88 -19.36 0.50 -21.97
CA ILE A 88 -18.63 -0.74 -21.70
C ILE A 88 -17.21 -0.68 -22.27
N ALA A 89 -17.08 -0.22 -23.51
CA ALA A 89 -15.78 -0.05 -24.16
C ALA A 89 -14.89 0.95 -23.40
N ASN A 90 -15.47 2.08 -22.96
CA ASN A 90 -14.77 3.09 -22.19
C ASN A 90 -14.36 2.55 -20.82
N GLN A 91 -15.23 1.82 -20.12
CA GLN A 91 -14.87 1.22 -18.83
C GLN A 91 -13.66 0.28 -18.98
N LEU A 92 -13.65 -0.58 -20.01
CA LEU A 92 -12.54 -1.49 -20.23
C LEU A 92 -11.25 -0.75 -20.61
N ARG A 93 -11.37 0.32 -21.40
CA ARG A 93 -10.23 1.17 -21.78
C ARG A 93 -9.64 1.89 -20.58
N GLU A 94 -10.47 2.52 -19.76
CA GLU A 94 -10.03 3.23 -18.56
C GLU A 94 -9.46 2.28 -17.52
N HIS A 95 -10.10 1.12 -17.31
CA HIS A 95 -9.56 0.10 -16.42
C HIS A 95 -8.15 -0.34 -16.86
N ASN A 96 -7.97 -0.69 -18.13
CA ASN A 96 -6.64 -1.04 -18.66
C ASN A 96 -5.63 0.10 -18.54
N ARG A 97 -6.04 1.34 -18.81
CA ARG A 97 -5.16 2.52 -18.70
C ARG A 97 -4.66 2.68 -17.26
N ILE A 98 -5.57 2.65 -16.28
CA ILE A 98 -5.21 2.81 -14.87
C ILE A 98 -4.35 1.62 -14.42
N THR A 99 -4.70 0.40 -14.82
CA THR A 99 -3.91 -0.80 -14.53
C THR A 99 -2.48 -0.68 -15.05
N CYS A 100 -2.28 -0.22 -16.29
CA CYS A 100 -0.95 0.01 -16.84
C CYS A 100 -0.16 1.06 -16.04
N ILE A 101 -0.80 2.18 -15.67
CA ILE A 101 -0.18 3.21 -14.84
C ILE A 101 0.29 2.61 -13.51
N VAL A 102 -0.58 1.85 -12.83
CA VAL A 102 -0.25 1.25 -11.53
C VAL A 102 0.91 0.26 -11.63
N ILE A 103 0.91 -0.60 -12.64
CA ILE A 103 2.00 -1.57 -12.84
C ILE A 103 3.31 -0.84 -13.13
N ALA A 104 3.29 0.16 -14.01
CA ALA A 104 4.47 0.94 -14.36
C ALA A 104 5.02 1.70 -13.15
N SER A 105 4.14 2.43 -12.45
CA SER A 105 4.50 3.14 -11.23
C SER A 105 4.99 2.19 -10.13
N SER A 106 4.39 1.01 -9.99
CA SER A 106 4.84 -0.01 -9.05
C SER A 106 6.27 -0.46 -9.32
N ARG A 107 6.61 -0.70 -10.58
CA ARG A 107 7.94 -1.20 -10.98
C ARG A 107 9.02 -0.14 -10.89
N GLU A 108 8.72 1.09 -11.31
CA GLU A 108 9.75 2.14 -11.44
C GLU A 108 9.95 2.95 -10.17
N LEU A 109 8.89 3.20 -9.40
CA LEU A 109 8.91 4.12 -8.26
C LEU A 109 8.53 3.43 -6.96
N PHE A 110 7.28 2.99 -6.85
CA PHE A 110 6.71 2.58 -5.57
C PHE A 110 7.36 1.32 -4.99
N GLY A 111 7.78 0.38 -5.84
CA GLY A 111 8.49 -0.84 -5.42
C GLY A 111 9.75 -0.50 -4.62
N TYR A 112 10.65 0.29 -5.21
CA TYR A 112 11.90 0.68 -4.56
C TYR A 112 11.66 1.57 -3.36
N ILE A 113 10.73 2.52 -3.47
CA ILE A 113 10.40 3.45 -2.41
C ILE A 113 9.89 2.73 -1.16
N ASN A 114 8.90 1.85 -1.29
CA ASN A 114 8.36 1.08 -0.16
C ASN A 114 9.42 0.14 0.44
N TYR A 115 10.31 -0.40 -0.40
CA TYR A 115 11.41 -1.22 0.05
C TYR A 115 12.43 -0.43 0.87
N ILE A 116 12.82 0.77 0.41
CA ILE A 116 13.70 1.68 1.15
C ILE A 116 13.06 2.06 2.49
N PHE A 117 11.76 2.38 2.51
CA PHE A 117 11.03 2.68 3.75
C PHE A 117 11.14 1.55 4.78
N LEU A 118 10.98 0.29 4.36
CA LEU A 118 11.16 -0.85 5.26
C LEU A 118 12.60 -0.97 5.74
N LEU A 119 13.58 -0.84 4.84
CA LEU A 119 14.99 -0.90 5.20
C LEU A 119 15.39 0.19 6.20
N THR A 120 14.87 1.40 6.07
CA THR A 120 15.16 2.50 7.00
C THR A 120 14.62 2.25 8.42
N ASN A 121 13.60 1.40 8.56
CA ASN A 121 13.06 1.05 9.88
C ASN A 121 13.85 -0.08 10.58
N ILE A 122 14.63 -0.88 9.85
CA ILE A 122 15.38 -2.01 10.42
C ILE A 122 16.39 -1.56 11.50
N PRO A 123 17.28 -0.56 11.26
CA PRO A 123 18.24 -0.13 12.28
C PRO A 123 17.57 0.37 13.56
N ILE A 124 16.46 1.10 13.43
CA ILE A 124 15.70 1.62 14.57
C ILE A 124 15.11 0.46 15.37
N ASN A 125 14.52 -0.54 14.70
CA ASN A 125 13.98 -1.74 15.36
C ASN A 125 15.07 -2.55 16.07
N ILE A 126 16.27 -2.67 15.48
CA ILE A 126 17.43 -3.32 16.12
C ILE A 126 17.85 -2.57 17.38
N ILE A 127 17.92 -1.23 17.33
CA ILE A 127 18.25 -0.40 18.50
C ILE A 127 17.19 -0.61 19.59
N ILE A 128 15.90 -0.54 19.25
CA ILE A 128 14.80 -0.74 20.20
C ILE A 128 14.88 -2.13 20.87
N LEU A 129 15.10 -3.19 20.08
CA LEU A 129 15.22 -4.56 20.58
C LEU A 129 16.45 -4.74 21.47
N ARG A 130 17.61 -4.25 21.04
CA ARG A 130 18.85 -4.30 21.82
C ARG A 130 18.63 -3.65 23.18
N ARG A 131 18.09 -2.44 23.18
CA ARG A 131 17.88 -1.64 24.39
C ARG A 131 16.85 -2.30 25.32
N ASN A 132 15.77 -2.91 24.79
CA ASN A 132 14.77 -3.60 25.60
C ASN A 132 15.25 -4.93 26.20
N LEU A 133 16.12 -5.67 25.51
CA LEU A 133 16.56 -7.01 25.94
C LEU A 133 17.80 -6.99 26.84
N PHE A 134 18.77 -6.12 26.56
CA PHE A 134 20.10 -6.20 27.18
C PHE A 134 20.40 -5.11 28.20
N GLU A 135 19.62 -4.02 28.23
CA GLU A 135 19.93 -2.85 29.05
C GLU A 135 18.82 -2.59 30.08
N LYS A 136 19.20 -2.38 31.34
CA LYS A 136 18.26 -2.04 32.42
C LYS A 136 17.91 -0.55 32.30
N GLN A 137 16.77 -0.26 31.69
CA GLN A 137 16.41 1.11 31.34
C GLN A 137 15.75 1.88 32.48
N ILE A 138 15.99 3.19 32.47
CA ILE A 138 15.21 4.17 33.24
C ILE A 138 13.82 4.30 32.58
N LEU A 139 12.77 4.51 33.38
CA LEU A 139 11.39 4.59 32.91
C LEU A 139 11.19 5.59 31.75
N GLN A 140 11.92 6.72 31.76
CA GLN A 140 11.86 7.75 30.71
C GLN A 140 12.30 7.22 29.34
N ASP A 141 13.39 6.44 29.30
CA ASP A 141 13.90 5.84 28.06
C ASP A 141 12.95 4.78 27.50
N GLN A 142 12.32 4.01 28.39
CA GLN A 142 11.30 3.02 27.99
C GLN A 142 10.11 3.70 27.33
N ILE A 143 9.58 4.77 27.94
CA ILE A 143 8.45 5.54 27.39
C ILE A 143 8.82 6.11 26.01
N LEU A 144 10.02 6.69 25.85
CA LEU A 144 10.48 7.22 24.58
C LEU A 144 10.54 6.15 23.49
N LEU A 145 11.09 4.97 23.79
CA LEU A 145 11.18 3.86 22.84
C LEU A 145 9.80 3.35 22.43
N TRP A 146 8.86 3.23 23.38
CA TRP A 146 7.48 2.85 23.06
C TRP A 146 6.78 3.87 22.17
N ILE A 147 7.00 5.17 22.39
CA ILE A 147 6.45 6.23 21.52
C ILE A 147 7.02 6.11 20.11
N ILE A 148 8.33 5.88 19.96
CA ILE A 148 8.97 5.72 18.65
C ILE A 148 8.41 4.49 17.94
N ALA A 149 8.35 3.35 18.61
CA ALA A 149 7.82 2.11 18.05
C ALA A 149 6.35 2.25 17.62
N PHE A 150 5.52 2.87 18.47
CA PHE A 150 4.11 3.12 18.15
C PHE A 150 3.94 4.08 16.97
N THR A 151 4.77 5.13 16.89
CA THR A 151 4.77 6.06 15.77
C THR A 151 5.14 5.35 14.47
N GLN A 152 6.18 4.52 14.47
CA GLN A 152 6.58 3.74 13.29
C GLN A 152 5.49 2.77 12.86
N PHE A 153 4.84 2.10 13.81
CA PHE A 153 3.71 1.22 13.54
C PHE A 153 2.54 1.97 12.88
N LEU A 154 2.14 3.11 13.45
CA LEU A 154 1.06 3.93 12.89
C LEU A 154 1.39 4.43 11.49
N VAL A 155 2.61 4.95 11.27
CA VAL A 155 3.04 5.41 9.94
C VAL A 155 2.98 4.27 8.94
N SER A 156 3.48 3.08 9.29
CA SER A 156 3.45 1.91 8.42
C SER A 156 2.03 1.49 8.05
N LEU A 157 1.10 1.46 9.03
CA LEU A 157 -0.31 1.19 8.76
C LEU A 157 -0.90 2.19 7.77
N ILE A 158 -0.68 3.49 7.97
CA ILE A 158 -1.21 4.54 7.10
C ILE A 158 -0.59 4.46 5.70
N VAL A 159 0.66 4.03 5.57
CA VAL A 159 1.31 3.85 4.26
C VAL A 159 0.76 2.63 3.52
N PHE A 160 0.50 1.50 4.20
CA PHE A 160 0.11 0.24 3.54
C PHE A 160 -1.40 0.03 3.38
N ILE A 161 -2.24 0.61 4.24
CA ILE A 161 -3.71 0.45 4.16
C ILE A 161 -4.30 1.06 2.86
N PRO A 162 -3.96 2.29 2.43
CA PRO A 162 -4.55 2.86 1.21
C PRO A 162 -4.22 2.06 -0.07
N PRO A 163 -2.96 1.65 -0.31
CA PRO A 163 -2.61 0.75 -1.41
C PRO A 163 -3.34 -0.60 -1.40
N SER A 164 -3.52 -1.21 -0.22
CA SER A 164 -4.24 -2.48 -0.12
C SER A 164 -5.74 -2.31 -0.42
N TRP A 165 -6.35 -1.20 0.01
CA TRP A 165 -7.71 -0.84 -0.40
C TRP A 165 -7.81 -0.59 -1.90
N CYS A 166 -6.84 0.13 -2.49
CA CYS A 166 -6.77 0.37 -3.92
C CYS A 166 -6.74 -0.95 -4.71
N THR A 167 -5.95 -1.92 -4.26
CA THR A 167 -5.89 -3.28 -4.81
C THR A 167 -7.25 -3.97 -4.79
N LYS A 168 -8.00 -3.88 -3.67
CA LYS A 168 -9.36 -4.42 -3.59
C LYS A 168 -10.32 -3.73 -4.58
N VAL A 169 -10.17 -2.42 -4.76
CA VAL A 169 -10.97 -1.66 -5.74
C VAL A 169 -10.66 -2.10 -7.17
N TYR A 170 -9.39 -2.35 -7.51
CA TYR A 170 -9.00 -2.89 -8.82
C TYR A 170 -9.61 -4.24 -9.13
N HIS A 171 -9.79 -5.09 -8.12
CA HIS A 171 -10.39 -6.41 -8.29
C HIS A 171 -11.92 -6.41 -8.18
N SER A 172 -12.54 -5.26 -7.87
CA SER A 172 -14.00 -5.15 -7.80
C SER A 172 -14.76 -5.49 -9.10
N PRO A 173 -14.22 -5.31 -10.32
CA PRO A 173 -14.86 -5.77 -11.55
C PRO A 173 -15.19 -7.26 -11.58
N ALA A 174 -14.42 -8.10 -10.89
CA ALA A 174 -14.68 -9.53 -10.81
C ALA A 174 -16.10 -9.87 -10.30
N LYS A 175 -16.73 -8.96 -9.55
CA LYS A 175 -18.10 -9.15 -9.03
C LYS A 175 -19.19 -8.99 -10.08
N PHE A 176 -19.01 -8.06 -11.02
CA PHE A 176 -20.05 -7.76 -12.02
C PHE A 176 -19.77 -8.43 -13.37
N ILE A 177 -18.54 -8.83 -13.67
CA ILE A 177 -18.22 -9.51 -14.94
C ILE A 177 -19.08 -10.76 -15.19
N PRO A 178 -19.27 -11.68 -14.22
CA PRO A 178 -20.14 -12.85 -14.40
C PRO A 178 -21.60 -12.49 -14.68
N ILE A 179 -22.07 -11.36 -14.14
CA ILE A 179 -23.43 -10.84 -14.36
C ILE A 179 -23.53 -10.22 -15.76
N LEU A 180 -22.47 -9.53 -16.19
CA LEU A 180 -22.40 -8.84 -17.48
C LEU A 180 -22.31 -9.84 -18.65
N GLN A 181 -21.52 -10.91 -18.52
CA GLN A 181 -21.29 -11.92 -19.55
C GLN A 181 -22.56 -12.48 -20.22
N PRO A 182 -23.61 -12.92 -19.49
CA PRO A 182 -24.86 -13.40 -20.09
C PRO A 182 -25.73 -12.27 -20.66
N MET A 183 -25.51 -11.01 -20.26
CA MET A 183 -26.25 -9.84 -20.77
C MET A 183 -25.67 -9.27 -22.08
N LEU A 184 -24.41 -9.62 -22.38
CA LEU A 184 -23.71 -9.30 -23.64
C LEU A 184 -24.07 -10.29 -24.78
N ARG A 185 -25.33 -10.70 -24.86
CA ARG A 185 -25.84 -11.54 -25.97
C ARG A 185 -26.16 -10.66 -27.17
N GLY A 186 -25.66 -11.01 -28.35
CA GLY A 186 -25.92 -10.25 -29.56
C GLY A 186 -24.87 -10.48 -30.67
N PRO A 187 -24.90 -9.67 -31.75
CA PRO A 187 -24.11 -9.87 -32.95
C PRO A 187 -22.61 -10.00 -32.68
N SER A 188 -21.86 -10.61 -33.61
CA SER A 188 -20.43 -11.01 -33.53
C SER A 188 -19.48 -9.99 -32.90
N PHE A 189 -19.86 -8.72 -32.89
CA PHE A 189 -19.15 -7.64 -32.25
C PHE A 189 -19.10 -7.73 -30.69
N TRP A 190 -20.16 -8.20 -30.02
CA TRP A 190 -20.16 -8.38 -28.56
C TRP A 190 -19.21 -9.50 -28.10
N ILE A 191 -18.93 -10.46 -28.97
CA ILE A 191 -18.00 -11.57 -28.72
C ILE A 191 -16.61 -11.03 -28.37
N ARG A 192 -16.14 -9.98 -29.07
CA ARG A 192 -14.83 -9.37 -28.78
C ARG A 192 -14.76 -8.79 -27.36
N TYR A 193 -15.81 -8.10 -26.91
CA TYR A 193 -15.84 -7.55 -25.56
C TYR A 193 -16.01 -8.64 -24.51
N LYS A 194 -16.86 -9.64 -24.78
CA LYS A 194 -17.02 -10.81 -23.92
C LYS A 194 -15.68 -11.52 -23.69
N MET A 195 -14.92 -11.81 -24.75
CA MET A 195 -13.60 -12.43 -24.65
C MET A 195 -12.62 -11.56 -23.84
N LYS A 196 -12.65 -10.22 -24.02
CA LYS A 196 -11.79 -9.33 -23.21
C LYS A 196 -12.17 -9.29 -21.73
N TYR A 197 -13.46 -9.35 -21.40
CA TYR A 197 -13.90 -9.43 -20.01
C TYR A 197 -13.58 -10.78 -19.39
N GLU A 198 -13.64 -11.86 -20.16
CA GLU A 198 -13.24 -13.20 -19.74
C GLU A 198 -11.73 -13.27 -19.47
N ASP A 199 -10.89 -12.73 -20.37
CA ASP A 199 -9.44 -12.56 -20.11
C ASP A 199 -9.18 -11.71 -18.87
N LEU A 200 -9.88 -10.58 -18.72
CA LEU A 200 -9.77 -9.75 -17.51
C LEU A 200 -10.20 -10.51 -16.25
N TYR A 201 -11.29 -11.26 -16.30
CA TYR A 201 -11.80 -12.05 -15.18
C TYR A 201 -10.81 -13.13 -14.75
N HIS A 202 -10.27 -13.89 -15.69
CA HIS A 202 -9.23 -14.90 -15.40
C HIS A 202 -7.98 -14.27 -14.80
N ARG A 203 -7.56 -13.09 -15.27
CA ARG A 203 -6.43 -12.36 -14.66
C ARG A 203 -6.72 -11.89 -13.24
N LEU A 204 -7.96 -11.51 -12.95
CA LEU A 204 -8.36 -11.02 -11.62
C LEU A 204 -8.58 -12.14 -10.60
N ILE A 205 -8.97 -13.35 -11.02
CA ILE A 205 -9.32 -14.47 -10.13
C ILE A 205 -8.26 -15.56 -10.09
N ASP A 206 -7.84 -16.09 -11.25
CA ASP A 206 -7.33 -17.45 -11.28
C ASP A 206 -5.82 -17.58 -11.07
N ASN A 207 -4.97 -16.68 -11.60
CA ASN A 207 -3.50 -16.67 -11.36
C ASN A 207 -2.75 -15.57 -12.14
N GLY A 208 -3.43 -14.51 -12.60
CA GLY A 208 -2.74 -13.39 -13.26
C GLY A 208 -1.80 -12.65 -12.29
N PRO A 209 -0.77 -11.93 -12.80
CA PRO A 209 0.03 -11.05 -11.95
C PRO A 209 -0.91 -10.08 -11.23
N LYS A 210 -0.97 -10.19 -9.89
CA LYS A 210 -1.89 -9.39 -9.08
C LYS A 210 -1.68 -7.91 -9.37
N LEU A 211 -2.77 -7.22 -9.71
CA LEU A 211 -2.76 -5.79 -9.96
C LEU A 211 -2.68 -5.04 -8.63
N ALA A 212 -1.46 -4.94 -8.12
CA ALA A 212 -1.15 -4.40 -6.81
C ALA A 212 0.18 -3.66 -6.85
N LEU A 213 0.32 -2.67 -5.97
CA LEU A 213 1.61 -2.06 -5.71
C LEU A 213 2.53 -3.07 -5.04
N THR A 214 3.82 -3.07 -5.35
CA THR A 214 4.80 -3.99 -4.79
C THR A 214 5.68 -3.31 -3.74
N ILE A 215 6.25 -4.13 -2.85
CA ILE A 215 7.35 -3.79 -1.95
C ILE A 215 8.61 -4.41 -2.57
N GLY A 216 9.29 -3.63 -3.40
CA GLY A 216 10.50 -4.04 -4.10
C GLY A 216 10.34 -5.38 -4.85
N PRO A 217 11.38 -6.24 -4.86
CA PRO A 217 11.31 -7.59 -5.43
C PRO A 217 10.59 -8.60 -4.52
N MET A 218 10.13 -8.19 -3.32
CA MET A 218 9.69 -9.13 -2.28
C MET A 218 8.24 -9.59 -2.46
N ARG A 219 7.27 -8.68 -2.31
CA ARG A 219 5.84 -9.04 -2.31
C ARG A 219 4.94 -7.91 -2.81
N ALA A 220 3.75 -8.28 -3.30
CA ALA A 220 2.69 -7.34 -3.65
C ALA A 220 1.87 -6.95 -2.42
N ILE A 221 1.56 -5.65 -2.26
CA ILE A 221 0.76 -5.06 -1.19
C ILE A 221 -0.71 -5.41 -1.42
N THR A 222 -1.17 -6.41 -0.71
CA THR A 222 -2.55 -6.86 -0.55
C THR A 222 -2.97 -6.75 0.91
N TYR A 223 -4.26 -6.81 1.21
CA TYR A 223 -4.73 -6.81 2.61
C TYR A 223 -4.03 -7.87 3.47
N MET A 224 -3.84 -9.09 2.95
CA MET A 224 -3.14 -10.15 3.69
C MET A 224 -1.70 -9.77 3.98
N THR A 225 -0.95 -9.31 2.98
CA THR A 225 0.45 -8.91 3.17
C THR A 225 0.59 -7.66 4.04
N SER A 226 -0.41 -6.78 4.08
CA SER A 226 -0.41 -5.61 4.96
C SER A 226 -0.61 -5.95 6.44
N PHE A 227 -1.11 -7.15 6.76
CA PHE A 227 -1.19 -7.68 8.13
C PHE A 227 -0.04 -8.64 8.46
N GLU A 228 0.72 -9.09 7.45
CA GLU A 228 1.91 -9.94 7.62
C GLU A 228 3.21 -9.13 7.81
N VAL A 229 3.20 -7.84 7.43
CA VAL A 229 4.30 -6.88 7.61
C VAL A 229 4.10 -6.11 8.90
#